data_AF-A0A9E1PWU0-F1
#
_entry.id   AF-A0A9E1PWU0-F1
#
_cell.length_a   1.000
_cell.length_b   1.000
_cell.length_c   1.000
_cell.angle_alpha   90.00
_cell.angle_beta   90.00
_cell.angle_gamma   90.00
#
_symmetry.space_group_name_H-M   'P 1'
#
loop_
_entity.id
_entity.type
_entity.pdbx_description
1 polymer ?
#
loop_
_entity_poly.entity_id
_entity_poly.type
_entity_poly.pdbx_seq_one_letter_code
_entity_poly.pdbx_strand_id
1 'polypeptide(L)'
;YPMTAAVWQRGMWQDEYGVAPGDIRWRTGGMEQPGRVERTPFIPPDGVDVTPIPVEATLSAMFEDGELDALITPGAPSCFHRGAPNIGRLFPDYRAAEQAYYAKTGLHPIMHLVVVRESLAEQYPWLCANLYKAFREAKRLAIADLEKLGTLALSLPWVGAELESTRALLGDDFWPYGVAENAKDIETLIRYSHEQGLTERRLDVAELFAATTFEISKF
;
A
#
# COMPACT_ATOMS: atom_id res chain seq x y z
N TYR A 1 -7.90 -10.78 -2.57
CA TYR A 1 -8.82 -9.80 -1.95
C TYR A 1 -8.23 -9.13 -0.71
N PRO A 2 -7.70 -9.84 0.31
CA PRO A 2 -7.22 -9.26 1.58
C PRO A 2 -5.79 -8.65 1.53
N MET A 3 -5.32 -8.25 0.36
CA MET A 3 -3.99 -7.66 0.19
C MET A 3 -4.02 -6.15 0.40
N THR A 4 -3.01 -5.56 1.07
CA THR A 4 -2.98 -4.13 1.45
C THR A 4 -3.29 -3.17 0.30
N ALA A 5 -2.68 -3.39 -0.88
CA ALA A 5 -2.95 -2.59 -2.07
C ALA A 5 -4.44 -2.58 -2.45
N ALA A 6 -5.10 -3.73 -2.38
CA ALA A 6 -6.51 -3.85 -2.73
C ALA A 6 -7.43 -3.25 -1.65
N VAL A 7 -7.01 -3.24 -0.38
CA VAL A 7 -7.73 -2.53 0.69
C VAL A 7 -7.75 -1.03 0.42
N TRP A 8 -6.58 -0.45 0.14
CA TRP A 8 -6.45 0.96 -0.23
C TRP A 8 -7.24 1.29 -1.48
N GLN A 9 -7.11 0.48 -2.54
CA GLN A 9 -7.78 0.76 -3.80
C GLN A 9 -9.31 0.77 -3.66
N ARG A 10 -9.89 -0.22 -2.96
CA ARG A 10 -11.33 -0.29 -2.72
C ARG A 10 -11.82 0.86 -1.84
N GLY A 11 -11.11 1.14 -0.75
CA GLY A 11 -11.47 2.24 0.15
C GLY A 11 -11.43 3.59 -0.57
N MET A 12 -10.36 3.84 -1.33
CA MET A 12 -10.22 5.04 -2.16
C MET A 12 -11.33 5.13 -3.21
N TRP A 13 -11.66 4.03 -3.91
CA TRP A 13 -12.73 4.03 -4.90
C TRP A 13 -14.10 4.34 -4.30
N GLN A 14 -14.38 3.82 -3.10
CA GLN A 14 -15.61 4.12 -2.39
C GLN A 14 -15.66 5.60 -1.97
N ASP A 15 -14.62 6.11 -1.32
CA ASP A 15 -14.58 7.47 -0.79
C ASP A 15 -14.53 8.54 -1.90
N GLU A 16 -13.77 8.29 -2.97
CA GLU A 16 -13.47 9.30 -4.00
C GLU A 16 -14.37 9.20 -5.22
N TYR A 17 -14.87 8.01 -5.55
CA TYR A 17 -15.63 7.74 -6.77
C TYR A 17 -17.00 7.12 -6.51
N GLY A 18 -17.35 6.84 -5.25
CA GLY A 18 -18.64 6.25 -4.88
C GLY A 18 -18.82 4.80 -5.34
N VAL A 19 -17.72 4.10 -5.70
CA VAL A 19 -17.76 2.70 -6.15
C VAL A 19 -17.61 1.79 -4.94
N ALA A 20 -18.69 1.15 -4.53
CA ALA A 20 -18.70 0.27 -3.37
C ALA A 20 -18.11 -1.11 -3.72
N PRO A 21 -17.54 -1.85 -2.74
CA PRO A 21 -17.05 -3.20 -2.98
C PRO A 21 -18.11 -4.16 -3.53
N GLY A 22 -19.39 -3.96 -3.21
CA GLY A 22 -20.50 -4.78 -3.71
C GLY A 22 -20.86 -4.52 -5.19
N ASP A 23 -20.40 -3.41 -5.77
CA ASP A 23 -20.65 -3.09 -7.18
C ASP A 23 -19.76 -3.91 -8.14
N ILE A 24 -18.75 -4.60 -7.59
CA ILE A 24 -17.71 -5.32 -8.34
C ILE A 24 -17.78 -6.82 -8.03
N ARG A 25 -17.67 -7.62 -9.09
CA ARG A 25 -17.48 -9.08 -8.97
C ARG A 25 -16.00 -9.38 -8.87
N TRP A 26 -15.54 -9.70 -7.66
CA TRP A 26 -14.12 -9.89 -7.41
C TRP A 26 -13.67 -11.30 -7.76
N ARG A 27 -12.52 -11.38 -8.41
CA ARG A 27 -11.84 -12.63 -8.73
C ARG A 27 -10.48 -12.69 -8.07
N THR A 28 -10.17 -13.81 -7.42
CA THR A 28 -8.90 -14.01 -6.71
C THR A 28 -8.14 -15.19 -7.27
N GLY A 29 -6.83 -15.03 -7.44
CA GLY A 29 -5.96 -16.10 -7.92
C GLY A 29 -4.53 -15.62 -8.04
N GLY A 30 -3.69 -16.45 -8.67
CA GLY A 30 -2.33 -16.05 -8.97
C GLY A 30 -2.29 -15.16 -10.21
N MET A 31 -1.47 -14.10 -10.13
CA MET A 31 -1.34 -13.14 -11.24
C MET A 31 -0.74 -13.81 -12.49
N GLU A 32 0.41 -14.46 -12.33
CA GLU A 32 1.16 -15.12 -13.41
C GLU A 32 1.26 -16.64 -13.24
N GLN A 33 1.01 -17.15 -12.04
CA GLN A 33 1.17 -18.56 -11.72
C GLN A 33 -0.16 -19.16 -11.26
N PRO A 34 -0.58 -20.29 -11.84
CA PRO A 34 -1.80 -20.98 -11.42
C PRO A 34 -1.68 -21.53 -9.98
N GLY A 35 -2.81 -21.92 -9.40
CA GLY A 35 -2.85 -22.65 -8.13
C GLY A 35 -2.58 -21.80 -6.88
N ARG A 36 -2.48 -20.48 -6.99
CA ARG A 36 -2.35 -19.61 -5.81
C ARG A 36 -3.68 -19.50 -5.08
N VAL A 37 -3.74 -20.12 -3.90
CA VAL A 37 -4.89 -20.05 -2.98
C VAL A 37 -4.58 -19.06 -1.86
N GLU A 38 -5.59 -18.31 -1.44
CA GLU A 38 -5.49 -17.43 -0.28
C GLU A 38 -5.19 -18.25 0.97
N ARG A 39 -4.18 -17.84 1.75
CA ARG A 39 -3.72 -18.64 2.90
C ARG A 39 -4.55 -18.40 4.15
N THR A 40 -5.20 -17.24 4.22
CA THR A 40 -6.03 -16.83 5.34
C THR A 40 -7.50 -16.96 4.94
N PRO A 41 -8.31 -17.73 5.68
CA PRO A 41 -9.75 -17.76 5.46
C PRO A 41 -10.32 -16.33 5.51
N PHE A 42 -11.07 -15.96 4.49
CA PHE A 42 -11.73 -14.67 4.40
C PHE A 42 -13.21 -14.91 4.08
N ILE A 43 -14.08 -14.26 4.85
CA ILE A 43 -15.51 -14.26 4.63
C ILE A 43 -15.87 -12.85 4.14
N PRO A 44 -16.27 -12.69 2.87
CA PRO A 44 -16.71 -11.40 2.36
C PRO A 44 -17.91 -10.87 3.15
N PRO A 45 -18.02 -9.55 3.35
CA PRO A 45 -19.25 -8.93 3.85
C PRO A 45 -20.46 -9.27 2.98
N ASP A 46 -21.65 -9.19 3.58
CA ASP A 46 -22.91 -9.37 2.85
C ASP A 46 -22.99 -8.46 1.62
N GLY A 47 -23.38 -9.04 0.48
CA GLY A 47 -23.49 -8.32 -0.79
C GLY A 47 -22.19 -8.19 -1.59
N VAL A 48 -21.05 -8.69 -1.10
CA VAL A 48 -19.78 -8.68 -1.84
C VAL A 48 -19.51 -10.04 -2.50
N ASP A 49 -19.46 -10.10 -3.83
CA ASP A 49 -19.06 -11.30 -4.58
C ASP A 49 -17.54 -11.40 -4.65
N VAL A 50 -16.95 -12.34 -3.91
CA VAL A 50 -15.54 -12.73 -4.03
C VAL A 50 -15.44 -14.21 -4.33
N THR A 51 -14.98 -14.53 -5.53
CA THR A 51 -14.89 -15.92 -6.01
C THR A 51 -13.47 -16.21 -6.53
N PRO A 52 -12.82 -17.32 -6.13
CA PRO A 52 -11.55 -17.71 -6.72
C PRO A 52 -11.69 -18.07 -8.20
N ILE A 53 -10.69 -17.76 -9.00
CA ILE A 53 -10.60 -18.23 -10.40
C ILE A 53 -10.30 -19.74 -10.44
N PRO A 54 -10.51 -20.42 -11.59
CA PRO A 54 -10.09 -21.81 -11.75
C PRO A 54 -8.60 -22.02 -11.43
N VAL A 55 -8.25 -23.16 -10.83
CA VAL A 55 -6.90 -23.38 -10.27
C VAL A 55 -5.81 -23.43 -11.35
N GLU A 56 -6.18 -23.81 -12.56
CA GLU A 56 -5.36 -23.86 -13.76
C GLU A 56 -5.22 -22.51 -14.47
N ALA A 57 -6.03 -21.51 -14.11
CA ALA A 57 -6.05 -20.20 -14.72
C ALA A 57 -5.10 -19.21 -14.00
N THR A 58 -4.83 -18.09 -14.67
CA THR A 58 -4.10 -16.96 -14.09
C THR A 58 -4.86 -15.67 -14.35
N LEU A 59 -4.75 -14.70 -13.43
CA LEU A 59 -5.42 -13.41 -13.59
C LEU A 59 -4.90 -12.66 -14.83
N SER A 60 -3.60 -12.77 -15.16
CA SER A 60 -3.05 -12.12 -16.35
C SER A 60 -3.63 -12.69 -17.65
N ALA A 61 -3.81 -14.01 -17.75
CA ALA A 61 -4.40 -14.64 -18.94
C ALA A 61 -5.88 -14.24 -19.09
N MET A 62 -6.67 -14.39 -18.02
CA MET A 62 -8.09 -14.01 -18.05
C MET A 62 -8.29 -12.52 -18.36
N PHE A 63 -7.39 -11.65 -17.91
CA PHE A 63 -7.42 -10.23 -18.25
C PHE A 63 -7.09 -9.97 -19.72
N GLU A 64 -6.09 -10.64 -20.27
CA GLU A 64 -5.72 -10.54 -21.69
C GLU A 64 -6.79 -11.11 -22.63
N ASP A 65 -7.48 -12.17 -22.20
CA ASP A 65 -8.58 -12.80 -22.92
C ASP A 65 -9.91 -12.03 -22.81
N GLY A 66 -9.95 -10.97 -22.00
CA GLY A 66 -11.13 -10.11 -21.81
C GLY A 66 -12.20 -10.70 -20.88
N GLU A 67 -11.86 -11.73 -20.09
CA GLU A 67 -12.73 -12.29 -19.05
C GLU A 67 -12.75 -11.43 -17.77
N LEU A 68 -11.73 -10.59 -17.57
CA LEU A 68 -11.65 -9.61 -16.49
C LEU A 68 -11.58 -8.20 -17.09
N ASP A 69 -12.31 -7.25 -16.50
CA ASP A 69 -12.28 -5.85 -16.94
C ASP A 69 -11.08 -5.06 -16.39
N ALA A 70 -10.56 -5.47 -15.23
CA ALA A 70 -9.46 -4.79 -14.53
C ALA A 70 -8.71 -5.73 -13.59
N LEU A 71 -7.46 -5.37 -13.28
CA LEU A 71 -6.63 -6.04 -12.29
C LEU A 71 -6.13 -5.07 -11.21
N ILE A 72 -6.21 -5.49 -9.95
CA ILE A 72 -5.55 -4.84 -8.82
C ILE A 72 -4.45 -5.76 -8.32
N THR A 73 -3.21 -5.42 -8.63
CA THR A 73 -2.04 -6.25 -8.35
C THR A 73 -0.85 -5.39 -7.88
N PRO A 74 0.10 -5.94 -7.11
CA PRO A 74 1.26 -5.17 -6.62
C PRO A 74 2.21 -4.70 -7.73
N GLY A 75 2.22 -5.41 -8.84
CA GLY A 75 2.98 -5.08 -10.03
C GLY A 75 2.11 -5.23 -11.27
N ALA A 76 2.54 -4.61 -12.37
CA ALA A 76 1.83 -4.75 -13.63
C ALA A 76 1.91 -6.21 -14.14
N PRO A 77 0.82 -6.75 -14.72
CA PRO A 77 0.81 -8.10 -15.28
C PRO A 77 1.71 -8.17 -16.52
N SER A 78 2.13 -9.38 -16.88
CA SER A 78 3.00 -9.61 -18.04
C SER A 78 2.37 -9.15 -19.35
N CYS A 79 1.05 -9.24 -19.50
CA CYS A 79 0.32 -8.73 -20.67
C CYS A 79 0.46 -7.20 -20.85
N PHE A 80 0.53 -6.43 -19.76
CA PHE A 80 0.80 -4.99 -19.81
C PHE A 80 2.22 -4.71 -20.31
N HIS A 81 3.22 -5.43 -19.80
CA HIS A 81 4.61 -5.25 -20.21
C HIS A 81 4.86 -5.62 -21.68
N ARG A 82 4.17 -6.64 -22.20
CA ARG A 82 4.23 -7.00 -23.61
C ARG A 82 3.49 -6.03 -24.53
N GLY A 83 2.68 -5.12 -23.98
CA GLY A 83 1.84 -4.22 -24.76
C GLY A 83 0.68 -4.96 -25.45
N ALA A 84 0.06 -5.92 -24.77
CA ALA A 84 -1.13 -6.60 -25.27
C ALA A 84 -2.23 -5.58 -25.63
N PRO A 85 -2.99 -5.81 -26.72
CA PRO A 85 -4.04 -4.88 -27.13
C PRO A 85 -5.09 -4.72 -26.04
N ASN A 86 -5.67 -3.52 -25.92
CA ASN A 86 -6.70 -3.17 -24.94
C ASN A 86 -6.28 -3.23 -23.47
N ILE A 87 -4.98 -3.43 -23.18
CA ILE A 87 -4.44 -3.42 -21.81
C ILE A 87 -3.77 -2.07 -21.52
N GLY A 88 -4.17 -1.42 -20.42
CA GLY A 88 -3.66 -0.11 -20.05
C GLY A 88 -3.86 0.22 -18.57
N ARG A 89 -3.34 1.38 -18.15
CA ARG A 89 -3.59 1.91 -16.80
C ARG A 89 -4.95 2.58 -16.75
N LEU A 90 -5.69 2.36 -15.65
CA LEU A 90 -6.95 3.06 -15.38
C LEU A 90 -6.76 4.58 -15.36
N PHE A 91 -5.67 5.04 -14.76
CA PHE A 91 -5.21 6.43 -14.81
C PHE A 91 -3.96 6.49 -15.70
N PRO A 92 -4.07 6.97 -16.96
CA PRO A 92 -2.93 7.09 -17.85
C PRO A 92 -1.82 7.99 -17.28
N ASP A 93 -2.21 9.13 -16.69
CA ASP A 93 -1.34 9.99 -15.91
C ASP A 93 -1.52 9.72 -14.41
N TYR A 94 -0.95 8.59 -13.97
CA TYR A 94 -1.03 8.17 -12.57
C TYR A 94 -0.33 9.16 -11.62
N ARG A 95 0.73 9.85 -12.07
CA ARG A 95 1.43 10.86 -11.27
C ARG A 95 0.49 12.01 -10.93
N ALA A 96 -0.18 12.60 -11.91
CA ALA A 96 -1.12 13.70 -11.66
C ALA A 96 -2.30 13.24 -10.78
N ALA A 97 -2.82 12.03 -11.00
CA ALA A 97 -3.89 11.46 -10.19
C ALA A 97 -3.47 11.27 -8.72
N GLU A 98 -2.28 10.70 -8.47
CA GLU A 98 -1.72 10.50 -7.13
C GLU A 98 -1.45 11.84 -6.42
N GLN A 99 -0.88 12.81 -7.13
CA GLN A 99 -0.64 14.15 -6.60
C GLN A 99 -1.94 14.86 -6.22
N ALA A 100 -2.97 14.77 -7.07
CA ALA A 100 -4.29 15.34 -6.78
C ALA A 100 -4.97 14.66 -5.59
N TYR A 101 -4.85 13.33 -5.50
CA TYR A 101 -5.36 12.57 -4.36
C TYR A 101 -4.68 12.98 -3.05
N TYR A 102 -3.36 13.09 -3.04
CA TYR A 102 -2.63 13.58 -1.86
C TYR A 102 -3.01 15.03 -1.53
N ALA A 103 -3.06 15.93 -2.51
CA ALA A 103 -3.41 17.33 -2.27
C ALA A 103 -4.83 17.48 -1.67
N LYS A 104 -5.78 16.62 -2.09
CA LYS A 104 -7.16 16.63 -1.59
C LYS A 104 -7.27 15.98 -0.22
N THR A 105 -6.63 14.83 -0.01
CA THR A 105 -6.89 13.97 1.15
C THR A 105 -5.78 13.99 2.19
N GLY A 106 -4.56 14.39 1.83
CA GLY A 106 -3.36 14.26 2.65
C GLY A 106 -2.97 12.81 2.95
N LEU A 107 -3.53 11.82 2.24
CA LEU A 107 -3.21 10.40 2.41
C LEU A 107 -2.06 10.02 1.49
N HIS A 108 -1.04 9.36 2.05
CA HIS A 108 0.08 8.78 1.31
C HIS A 108 0.20 7.31 1.71
N PRO A 109 -0.54 6.41 1.01
CA PRO A 109 -0.83 5.05 1.48
C PRO A 109 0.38 4.25 2.00
N ILE A 110 0.29 3.78 3.24
CA ILE A 110 1.28 2.90 3.86
C ILE A 110 1.10 1.47 3.34
N MET A 111 2.19 0.88 2.86
CA MET A 111 2.20 -0.48 2.32
C MET A 111 2.89 -1.50 3.23
N HIS A 112 3.86 -1.08 4.05
CA HIS A 112 4.73 -1.98 4.81
C HIS A 112 4.88 -1.52 6.26
N LEU A 113 5.01 -2.48 7.17
CA LEU A 113 5.33 -2.27 8.59
C LEU A 113 6.48 -3.19 9.01
N VAL A 114 7.22 -2.78 10.03
CA VAL A 114 8.18 -3.64 10.72
C VAL A 114 7.46 -4.31 11.88
N VAL A 115 7.40 -5.64 11.87
CA VAL A 115 6.78 -6.43 12.94
C VAL A 115 7.86 -7.08 13.80
N VAL A 116 7.68 -7.04 15.12
CA VAL A 116 8.53 -7.71 16.09
C VAL A 116 7.68 -8.74 16.79
N ARG A 117 8.21 -9.97 16.94
CA ARG A 117 7.53 -11.01 17.71
C ARG A 117 7.32 -10.52 19.14
N GLU A 118 6.08 -10.61 19.62
CA GLU A 118 5.68 -10.12 20.95
C GLU A 118 6.61 -10.61 22.07
N SER A 119 6.92 -11.91 22.09
CA SER A 119 7.83 -12.49 23.09
C SER A 119 9.23 -11.84 23.14
N LEU A 120 9.72 -11.31 22.02
CA LEU A 120 10.99 -10.59 21.97
C LEU A 120 10.85 -9.15 22.46
N ALA A 121 9.74 -8.50 22.15
CA ALA A 121 9.44 -7.15 22.65
C ALA A 121 9.26 -7.16 24.17
N GLU A 122 8.63 -8.19 24.73
CA GLU A 122 8.51 -8.41 26.18
C GLU A 122 9.87 -8.70 26.83
N GLN A 123 10.67 -9.59 26.23
CA GLN A 123 11.98 -9.95 26.76
C GLN A 123 12.98 -8.79 26.71
N TYR A 124 12.88 -7.94 25.67
CA TYR A 124 13.78 -6.81 25.43
C TYR A 124 12.96 -5.52 25.22
N PRO A 125 12.50 -4.84 26.28
CA PRO A 125 11.60 -3.68 26.17
C PRO A 125 12.14 -2.51 25.33
N TRP A 126 13.46 -2.39 25.19
CA TRP A 126 14.13 -1.39 24.36
C TRP A 126 14.19 -1.73 22.86
N LEU A 127 13.85 -2.96 22.47
CA LEU A 127 14.04 -3.48 21.11
C LEU A 127 13.28 -2.66 20.06
N CYS A 128 11.98 -2.46 20.26
CA CYS A 128 11.14 -1.72 19.31
C CYS A 128 11.62 -0.27 19.15
N ALA A 129 11.96 0.39 20.26
CA ALA A 129 12.47 1.76 20.22
C ALA A 129 13.82 1.89 19.52
N ASN A 130 14.73 0.94 19.74
CA ASN A 130 16.03 0.94 19.08
C ASN A 130 15.91 0.61 17.58
N LEU A 131 15.04 -0.33 17.19
CA LEU A 131 14.75 -0.59 15.78
C LEU A 131 14.16 0.63 15.10
N TYR A 132 13.19 1.31 15.72
CA TYR A 132 12.61 2.54 15.19
C TYR A 132 13.69 3.62 14.96
N LYS A 133 14.56 3.87 15.96
CA LYS A 133 15.67 4.82 15.84
C LYS A 133 16.64 4.44 14.72
N ALA A 134 17.02 3.16 14.64
CA ALA A 134 17.93 2.66 13.61
C ALA A 134 17.36 2.84 12.20
N PHE A 135 16.08 2.50 11.99
CA PHE A 135 15.44 2.68 10.69
C PHE A 135 15.21 4.16 10.34
N ARG A 136 14.91 5.02 11.31
CA ARG A 136 14.82 6.47 11.10
C ARG A 136 16.17 7.04 10.64
N GLU A 137 17.27 6.61 11.26
CA GLU A 137 18.61 7.02 10.83
C GLU A 137 18.99 6.46 9.45
N ALA A 138 18.68 5.19 9.19
CA ALA A 138 18.90 4.59 7.86
C ALA A 138 18.12 5.34 6.77
N LYS A 139 16.86 5.71 7.02
CA LYS A 139 16.07 6.56 6.12
C LYS A 139 16.75 7.90 5.90
N ARG A 140 17.16 8.58 6.97
CA ARG A 140 17.81 9.90 6.88
C ARG A 140 19.05 9.85 5.98
N LEU A 141 19.89 8.83 6.14
CA LEU A 141 21.07 8.61 5.31
C LEU A 141 20.70 8.37 3.84
N ALA A 142 19.70 7.51 3.58
CA ALA A 142 19.23 7.23 2.21
C ALA A 142 18.65 8.47 1.51
N ILE A 143 17.86 9.29 2.22
CA ILE A 143 17.33 10.54 1.66
C ILE A 143 18.44 11.56 1.39
N ALA A 144 19.43 11.68 2.29
CA ALA A 144 20.58 12.55 2.07
C ALA A 144 21.41 12.14 0.83
N ASP A 145 21.46 10.84 0.50
CA ASP A 145 22.12 10.37 -0.72
C ASP A 145 21.37 10.79 -2.00
N LEU A 146 20.03 10.88 -1.96
CA LEU A 146 19.24 11.39 -3.10
C LEU A 146 19.55 12.86 -3.42
N GLU A 147 19.98 13.64 -2.43
CA GLU A 147 20.34 15.06 -2.60
C GLU A 147 21.69 15.27 -3.31
N LYS A 148 22.49 14.21 -3.48
CA LYS A 148 23.83 14.29 -4.08
C LYS A 148 23.76 14.35 -5.61
N LEU A 149 23.45 15.52 -6.15
CA LEU A 149 23.27 15.70 -7.60
C LEU A 149 24.55 15.56 -8.43
N GLY A 150 25.74 15.63 -7.81
CA GLY A 150 27.02 15.39 -8.48
C GLY A 150 27.35 13.91 -8.72
N THR A 151 26.65 12.98 -8.05
CA THR A 151 26.80 11.53 -8.25
C THR A 151 25.45 10.91 -7.91
N LEU A 152 24.56 10.91 -8.90
CA LEU A 152 23.16 10.55 -8.70
C LEU A 152 23.03 9.10 -8.23
N ALA A 153 22.29 8.90 -7.13
CA ALA A 153 21.96 7.57 -6.60
C ALA A 153 21.13 6.74 -7.60
N LEU A 154 20.39 7.41 -8.48
CA LEU A 154 19.68 6.81 -9.61
C LEU A 154 20.27 7.38 -10.90
N SER A 155 20.60 6.55 -11.89
CA SER A 155 21.17 6.99 -13.18
C SER A 155 20.17 7.73 -14.10
N LEU A 156 19.03 8.20 -13.56
CA LEU A 156 18.03 8.98 -14.29
C LEU A 156 18.42 10.47 -14.31
N PRO A 157 18.29 11.17 -15.45
CA PRO A 157 18.85 12.51 -15.61
C PRO A 157 18.10 13.62 -14.86
N TRP A 158 16.85 13.39 -14.44
CA TRP A 158 15.98 14.43 -13.86
C TRP A 158 15.66 14.23 -12.37
N VAL A 159 16.47 13.43 -11.66
CA VAL A 159 16.23 13.09 -10.24
C VAL A 159 16.16 14.33 -9.35
N GLY A 160 16.97 15.37 -9.62
CA GLY A 160 16.93 16.63 -8.85
C GLY A 160 15.58 17.34 -8.97
N ALA A 161 15.07 17.50 -10.20
CA ALA A 161 13.75 18.08 -10.44
C ALA A 161 12.63 17.23 -9.82
N GLU A 162 12.78 15.91 -9.84
CA GLU A 162 11.83 15.00 -9.19
C GLU A 162 11.82 15.18 -7.67
N LEU A 163 12.99 15.30 -7.04
CA LEU A 163 13.12 15.52 -5.61
C LEU A 163 12.52 16.87 -5.20
N GLU A 164 12.80 17.94 -5.96
CA GLU A 164 12.22 19.27 -5.73
C GLU A 164 10.68 19.24 -5.84
N SER A 165 10.15 18.62 -6.90
CA SER A 165 8.70 18.45 -7.07
C SER A 165 8.07 17.64 -5.95
N THR A 166 8.75 16.58 -5.49
CA THR A 166 8.26 15.73 -4.40
C THR A 166 8.18 16.53 -3.10
N ARG A 167 9.23 17.28 -2.75
CA ARG A 167 9.25 18.12 -1.54
C ARG A 167 8.23 19.25 -1.58
N ALA A 168 8.02 19.86 -2.74
CA ALA A 168 7.03 20.92 -2.91
C ALA A 168 5.61 20.45 -2.57
N LEU A 169 5.28 19.17 -2.80
CA LEU A 169 3.97 18.59 -2.51
C LEU A 169 3.90 17.92 -1.14
N LEU A 170 4.87 17.06 -0.82
CA LEU A 170 4.84 16.15 0.34
C LEU A 170 5.64 16.68 1.56
N GLY A 171 6.39 17.77 1.40
CA GLY A 171 7.31 18.29 2.41
C GLY A 171 8.67 17.60 2.41
N ASP A 172 9.55 18.03 3.32
CA ASP A 172 10.94 17.55 3.39
C ASP A 172 11.05 16.09 3.85
N ASP A 173 10.16 15.65 4.75
CA ASP A 173 10.03 14.25 5.17
C ASP A 173 8.84 13.58 4.46
N PHE A 174 8.99 13.35 3.15
CA PHE A 174 7.96 12.76 2.29
C PHE A 174 7.72 11.25 2.53
N TRP A 175 8.49 10.62 3.43
CA TRP A 175 8.29 9.24 3.91
C TRP A 175 8.34 9.19 5.44
N PRO A 176 7.39 9.80 6.15
CA PRO A 176 7.44 9.91 7.60
C PRO A 176 7.47 8.53 8.26
N TYR A 177 8.32 8.36 9.27
CA TYR A 177 8.34 7.15 10.10
C TYR A 177 7.80 7.50 11.47
N GLY A 178 6.83 6.74 11.96
CA GLY A 178 6.25 6.91 13.29
C GLY A 178 4.73 6.81 13.26
N VAL A 179 4.14 6.51 14.41
CA VAL A 179 2.69 6.30 14.52
C VAL A 179 1.94 7.62 14.44
N ALA A 180 2.42 8.66 15.13
CA ALA A 180 1.79 9.97 15.13
C ALA A 180 1.88 10.65 13.75
N GLU A 181 3.05 10.56 13.10
CA GLU A 181 3.29 11.15 11.79
C GLU A 181 2.46 10.50 10.68
N ASN A 182 2.05 9.23 10.87
CA ASN A 182 1.23 8.47 9.93
C ASN A 182 -0.21 8.24 10.43
N ALA A 183 -0.66 8.97 11.46
CA ALA A 183 -1.92 8.69 12.14
C ALA A 183 -3.11 8.65 11.16
N LYS A 184 -3.16 9.58 10.21
CA LYS A 184 -4.24 9.66 9.21
C LYS A 184 -4.33 8.40 8.34
N ASP A 185 -3.19 7.95 7.81
CA ASP A 185 -3.11 6.75 6.98
C ASP A 185 -3.42 5.50 7.79
N ILE A 186 -2.91 5.38 9.02
CA ILE A 186 -3.17 4.26 9.92
C ILE A 186 -4.66 4.18 10.26
N GLU A 187 -5.27 5.29 10.68
CA GLU A 187 -6.69 5.35 11.04
C GLU A 187 -7.60 5.04 9.83
N THR A 188 -7.19 5.50 8.65
CA THR A 188 -7.91 5.23 7.39
C THR A 188 -7.81 3.76 7.03
N LEU A 189 -6.63 3.14 7.13
CA LEU A 189 -6.46 1.72 6.84
C LEU A 189 -7.20 0.84 7.86
N ILE A 190 -7.23 1.23 9.14
CA ILE A 190 -8.05 0.59 10.18
C ILE A 190 -9.54 0.64 9.81
N ARG A 191 -10.03 1.81 9.40
CA ARG A 191 -11.42 1.98 8.98
C ARG A 191 -11.72 1.10 7.76
N TYR A 192 -10.92 1.18 6.71
CA TYR A 192 -11.09 0.38 5.50
C TYR A 192 -11.04 -1.13 5.79
N SER A 193 -10.14 -1.57 6.66
CA SER A 193 -10.04 -2.99 7.04
C SER A 193 -11.32 -3.48 7.71
N HIS A 194 -11.91 -2.67 8.59
CA HIS A 194 -13.17 -3.00 9.24
C HIS A 194 -14.36 -2.95 8.26
N GLU A 195 -14.51 -1.87 7.49
CA GLU A 195 -15.60 -1.71 6.51
C GLU A 195 -15.61 -2.81 5.45
N GLN A 196 -14.44 -3.34 5.10
CA GLN A 196 -14.29 -4.40 4.10
C GLN A 196 -14.30 -5.82 4.70
N GLY A 197 -14.58 -5.97 5.99
CA GLY A 197 -14.72 -7.26 6.67
C GLY A 197 -13.40 -8.00 6.94
N LEU A 198 -12.26 -7.30 6.90
CA LEU A 198 -10.95 -7.90 7.18
C LEU A 198 -10.64 -7.97 8.67
N THR A 199 -11.28 -7.12 9.47
CA THR A 199 -11.21 -7.16 10.93
C THR A 199 -12.63 -7.23 11.50
N GLU A 200 -12.85 -8.08 12.50
CA GLU A 200 -14.16 -8.26 13.15
C GLU A 200 -14.65 -6.99 13.86
N ARG A 201 -13.71 -6.13 14.26
CA ARG A 201 -13.98 -4.83 14.88
C ARG A 201 -12.98 -3.81 14.37
N ARG A 202 -13.28 -2.53 14.63
CA ARG A 202 -12.30 -1.46 14.51
C ARG A 202 -11.26 -1.60 15.63
N LEU A 203 -9.99 -1.73 15.26
CA LEU A 203 -8.87 -1.82 16.20
C LEU A 203 -8.41 -0.42 16.59
N ASP A 204 -8.00 -0.24 17.84
CA ASP A 204 -7.37 1.00 18.27
C ASP A 204 -5.89 1.00 17.89
N VAL A 205 -5.35 2.16 17.52
CA VAL A 205 -3.94 2.30 17.12
C VAL A 205 -2.99 1.82 18.23
N ALA A 206 -3.35 2.06 19.49
CA ALA A 206 -2.56 1.62 20.65
C ALA A 206 -2.48 0.08 20.79
N GLU A 207 -3.41 -0.67 20.19
CA GLU A 207 -3.39 -2.14 20.19
C GLU A 207 -2.42 -2.70 19.13
N LEU A 208 -2.08 -1.89 18.12
CA LEU A 208 -1.31 -2.34 16.95
C LEU A 208 0.19 -2.09 17.09
N PHE A 209 0.58 -1.11 17.90
CA PHE A 209 1.97 -0.65 18.00
C PHE A 209 2.46 -0.75 19.44
N ALA A 210 3.74 -1.07 19.61
CA ALA A 210 4.37 -1.13 20.92
C ALA A 210 4.35 0.26 21.58
N ALA A 211 3.94 0.36 22.85
CA ALA A 211 3.86 1.63 23.59
C ALA A 211 5.14 2.48 23.48
N THR A 212 6.30 1.82 23.49
CA THR A 212 7.62 2.48 23.41
C THR A 212 7.87 3.21 22.09
N THR A 213 7.09 2.98 21.03
CA THR A 213 7.21 3.72 19.76
C THR A 213 6.39 5.01 19.72
N PHE A 214 5.46 5.22 20.66
CA PHE A 214 4.71 6.46 20.80
C PHE A 214 5.49 7.53 21.58
N GLU A 215 6.31 7.10 22.54
CA GLU A 215 7.01 7.98 23.47
C GLU A 215 8.36 8.50 22.95
N ILE A 216 8.76 8.11 21.74
CA ILE A 216 10.01 8.54 21.10
C ILE A 216 9.81 9.95 20.55
N SER A 217 9.64 10.88 21.48
CA SER A 217 9.54 12.30 21.25
C SER A 217 10.76 12.75 20.45
N LYS A 218 10.49 13.55 19.42
CA LYS A 218 11.40 14.26 18.53
C LYS A 218 12.68 14.70 19.25
N PHE A 219 13.74 13.90 19.12
CA PHE A 219 15.11 14.40 19.12
C PHE A 219 15.53 14.64 17.67
#